data_AF-A0A6I5CDD5-F1
#
_entry.id   AF-A0A6I5CDD5-F1
#
_cell.length_a   1.000
_cell.length_b   1.000
_cell.length_c   1.000
_cell.angle_alpha   90.00
_cell.angle_beta   90.00
_cell.angle_gamma   90.00
#
_symmetry.space_group_name_H-M   'P 1'
#
loop_
_entity.id
_entity.type
_entity.pdbx_description
1 polymer ?
#
loop_
_entity_poly.entity_id
_entity_poly.type
_entity_poly.pdbx_seq_one_letter_code
_entity_poly.pdbx_strand_id
1 'polypeptide(L)'
;MVGCRLAGAWDEGVLGRCVTEVTGMTEVLLAVGTRKGLFIGRRRGGSWEFDDRPHFNAQAVYAVAVDTRGAAPRLLAAGDSAHWGPSVFHS
;
A
#
# COMPACT_ATOMS: atom_id res chain seq x y z
N MET A 1 6.77 16.67 21.33
CA MET A 1 6.30 17.09 20.00
C MET A 1 7.44 16.91 19.01
N VAL A 2 7.60 15.69 18.47
CA VAL A 2 8.68 15.36 17.54
C VAL A 2 8.15 15.56 16.13
N GLY A 3 8.61 16.61 15.46
CA GLY A 3 8.38 16.83 14.05
C GLY A 3 9.32 15.95 13.23
N CYS A 4 8.75 15.14 12.34
CA CYS A 4 9.51 14.44 11.31
C CYS A 4 9.35 15.22 10.01
N ARG A 5 10.37 16.00 9.63
CA ARG A 5 10.48 16.63 8.30
C ARG A 5 11.08 15.59 7.35
N LEU A 6 10.37 15.26 6.28
CA LEU A 6 10.97 14.66 5.09
C LEU A 6 11.14 15.77 4.04
N ALA A 7 12.39 15.97 3.65
CA ALA A 7 12.82 16.93 2.64
C ALA A 7 13.31 16.18 1.39
N GLY A 8 13.10 16.80 0.23
CA GLY A 8 13.74 16.47 -1.05
C GLY A 8 12.92 15.50 -1.92
N ALA A 9 12.78 15.69 -3.22
CA ALA A 9 13.37 16.65 -4.15
C ALA A 9 12.44 16.71 -5.38
N TRP A 10 12.21 17.91 -5.91
CA TRP A 10 11.53 18.11 -7.19
C TRP A 10 12.63 18.39 -8.23
N ASP A 11 12.83 17.48 -9.17
CA ASP A 11 13.49 17.78 -10.43
C ASP A 11 12.40 18.00 -11.48
N GLU A 12 12.36 19.21 -12.04
CA GLU A 12 11.56 19.55 -13.20
C GLU A 12 12.23 19.04 -14.48
N GLY A 13 11.41 18.44 -15.34
CA GLY A 13 11.74 18.22 -16.75
C GLY A 13 11.73 16.76 -17.16
N VAL A 14 10.68 16.37 -17.90
CA VAL A 14 10.73 15.59 -19.17
C VAL A 14 9.31 15.04 -19.46
N LEU A 15 8.69 15.68 -20.44
CA LEU A 15 7.80 15.15 -21.49
C LEU A 15 6.67 14.16 -21.12
N GLY A 16 5.44 14.61 -21.40
CA GLY A 16 4.46 13.78 -22.12
C GLY A 16 3.91 12.58 -21.37
N ARG A 17 3.31 12.80 -20.20
CA ARG A 17 2.22 11.95 -19.72
C ARG A 17 1.04 12.85 -19.41
N CYS A 18 -0.14 12.48 -19.91
CA CYS A 18 -1.38 12.86 -19.25
C CYS A 18 -1.34 12.19 -17.87
N VAL A 19 -0.62 12.81 -16.94
CA VAL A 19 -0.79 12.54 -15.53
C VAL A 19 -2.19 13.08 -15.27
N THR A 20 -3.15 12.18 -15.12
CA THR A 20 -4.43 12.54 -14.51
C THR A 20 -4.08 13.24 -13.20
N GLU A 21 -4.19 14.55 -13.20
CA GLU A 21 -4.10 15.33 -12.00
C GLU A 21 -5.30 14.88 -11.15
N VAL A 22 -5.04 14.08 -10.11
CA VAL A 22 -6.04 13.77 -9.10
C VAL A 22 -6.22 15.04 -8.27
N THR A 23 -6.97 16.00 -8.81
CA THR A 23 -7.41 17.17 -8.05
C THR A 23 -8.48 16.72 -7.06
N GLY A 24 -8.05 16.44 -5.83
CA GLY A 24 -8.92 16.17 -4.69
C GLY A 24 -8.18 15.36 -3.63
N MET A 25 -7.63 16.02 -2.60
CA MET A 25 -6.95 15.46 -1.41
C MET A 25 -6.22 14.12 -1.63
N THR A 26 -4.89 14.14 -1.71
CA THR A 26 -4.01 12.94 -1.77
C THR A 26 -4.59 11.72 -1.05
N GLU A 27 -5.09 10.74 -1.81
CA GLU A 27 -5.58 9.48 -1.25
C GLU A 27 -4.37 8.70 -0.72
N VAL A 28 -4.35 8.47 0.59
CA VAL A 28 -3.27 7.70 1.23
C VAL A 28 -3.78 6.30 1.51
N LEU A 29 -3.07 5.31 0.97
CA LEU A 29 -3.27 3.89 1.28
C LEU A 29 -2.27 3.46 2.35
N LEU A 30 -2.76 2.75 3.35
CA LEU A 30 -1.96 2.09 4.38
C LEU A 30 -2.17 0.59 4.30
N ALA A 31 -1.08 -0.16 4.15
CA ALA A 31 -1.09 -1.62 4.19
C ALA A 31 -0.51 -2.08 5.54
N VAL A 32 -1.33 -2.74 6.36
CA VAL A 32 -0.94 -3.22 7.70
C VAL A 32 -0.87 -4.74 7.68
N GLY A 33 0.34 -5.28 7.54
CA GLY A 33 0.61 -6.69 7.72
C GLY A 33 0.57 -7.08 9.20
N THR A 34 -0.20 -8.12 9.53
CA THR A 34 -0.31 -8.64 10.90
C THR A 34 -0.18 -10.16 10.90
N ARG A 35 -0.10 -10.78 12.08
CA ARG A 35 -0.21 -12.25 12.22
C ARG A 35 -1.61 -12.82 11.91
N LYS A 36 -2.59 -11.95 11.66
CA LYS A 36 -4.00 -12.33 11.41
C LYS A 36 -4.46 -12.00 9.98
N GLY A 37 -3.57 -11.46 9.16
CA GLY A 37 -3.82 -11.08 7.78
C GLY A 37 -3.35 -9.66 7.48
N LEU A 38 -3.74 -9.17 6.31
CA LEU A 38 -3.43 -7.84 5.80
C LEU A 38 -4.68 -6.95 5.88
N PHE A 39 -4.59 -5.85 6.62
CA PHE A 39 -5.61 -4.82 6.66
C PHE A 39 -5.23 -3.67 5.72
N ILE A 40 -6.21 -3.15 4.99
CA ILE A 40 -6.04 -1.98 4.13
C ILE A 40 -6.80 -0.80 4.74
N GLY A 41 -6.08 0.30 4.95
CA GLY A 41 -6.61 1.57 5.39
C GLY A 41 -6.58 2.60 4.26
N ARG A 42 -7.64 3.38 4.12
CA ARG A 42 -7.73 4.53 3.20
C ARG A 42 -7.93 5.80 3.99
N ARG A 43 -7.16 6.84 3.69
CA ARG A 43 -7.36 8.16 4.30
C ARG A 43 -8.27 9.01 3.41
N ARG A 44 -9.43 9.40 3.95
CA ARG A 44 -10.43 10.25 3.29
C ARG A 44 -10.86 11.36 4.24
N GLY A 45 -10.79 12.62 3.82
CA GLY A 45 -11.22 13.76 4.66
C GLY A 45 -10.47 13.91 5.97
N GLY A 46 -9.24 13.38 6.08
CA GLY A 46 -8.45 13.41 7.31
C GLY A 46 -8.67 12.21 8.23
N SER A 47 -9.75 11.45 8.07
CA SER A 47 -10.03 10.20 8.78
C SER A 47 -9.49 8.96 8.05
N TRP A 48 -9.25 7.89 8.80
CA TRP A 48 -8.89 6.58 8.27
C TRP A 48 -10.10 5.66 8.27
N GLU A 49 -10.33 5.00 7.14
CA GLU A 49 -11.32 3.94 6.96
C GLU A 49 -10.58 2.64 6.67
N PHE A 50 -10.94 1.55 7.36
CA PHE A 50 -10.36 0.23 7.14
C PHE A 50 -11.41 -0.73 6.58
N ASP A 51 -10.96 -1.71 5.80
CA ASP A 51 -11.82 -2.83 5.38
C ASP A 51 -12.28 -3.63 6.63
N ASP A 52 -13.53 -4.10 6.64
CA ASP A 52 -14.14 -4.80 7.79
C ASP A 52 -13.42 -6.10 8.19
N ARG A 53 -12.68 -6.71 7.25
CA ARG A 53 -12.00 -7.99 7.44
C ARG A 53 -10.61 -7.94 6.79
N PRO A 54 -9.64 -8.68 7.34
CA PRO A 54 -8.33 -8.77 6.71
C PRO A 54 -8.38 -9.60 5.43
N HIS A 55 -7.57 -9.19 4.45
CA HIS A 55 -7.13 -10.07 3.38
C HIS A 55 -6.20 -11.15 3.97
N PHE A 56 -6.16 -12.34 3.38
CA PHE A 56 -5.37 -13.46 3.91
C PHE A 56 -5.69 -13.77 5.39
N ASN A 57 -6.99 -13.91 5.70
CA ASN A 57 -7.46 -14.12 7.06
C ASN A 57 -6.73 -15.30 7.75
N ALA A 58 -6.22 -15.03 8.96
CA ALA A 58 -5.43 -15.96 9.76
C ALA A 58 -4.10 -16.43 9.12
N GLN A 59 -3.59 -15.71 8.11
CA GLN A 59 -2.22 -15.85 7.62
C GLN A 59 -1.37 -14.66 8.06
N ALA A 60 -0.13 -14.90 8.45
CA ALA A 60 0.74 -13.80 8.86
C ALA A 60 1.27 -13.07 7.61
N VAL A 61 1.17 -11.74 7.57
CA VAL A 61 1.70 -10.93 6.47
C VAL A 61 2.82 -10.05 7.02
N TYR A 62 4.05 -10.31 6.59
CA TYR A 62 5.26 -9.66 7.12
C TYR A 62 5.74 -8.48 6.28
N ALA A 63 5.45 -8.51 4.97
CA ALA A 63 5.84 -7.47 4.05
C ALA A 63 4.80 -7.32 2.94
N VAL A 64 4.63 -6.09 2.48
CA VAL A 64 3.82 -5.76 1.31
C VAL A 64 4.64 -4.83 0.42
N ALA A 65 4.59 -5.05 -0.90
CA ALA A 65 5.21 -4.17 -1.87
C ALA A 65 4.18 -3.76 -2.94
N VAL A 66 4.32 -2.52 -3.41
CA VAL A 66 3.59 -2.01 -4.57
C VAL A 66 4.56 -1.99 -5.73
N ASP A 67 4.31 -2.80 -6.75
CA ASP A 67 5.12 -2.84 -7.96
C ASP A 67 4.46 -2.01 -9.05
N THR A 68 5.06 -0.84 -9.32
CA THR A 68 4.56 0.17 -10.26
C THR A 68 5.23 0.11 -11.63
N ARG A 69 6.04 -0.92 -11.90
CA ARG A 69 6.81 -1.03 -13.15
C ARG A 69 5.94 -1.36 -14.37
N GLY A 70 4.76 -1.96 -14.15
CA GLY A 70 3.82 -2.33 -15.21
C GLY A 70 2.76 -1.26 -15.50
N ALA A 71 2.00 -1.43 -16.58
CA ALA A 71 0.89 -0.54 -16.95
C ALA A 71 -0.23 -0.52 -15.88
N ALA A 72 -0.40 -1.62 -15.15
CA ALA A 72 -1.25 -1.70 -13.96
C ALA A 72 -0.36 -2.01 -12.75
N PRO A 73 -0.36 -1.17 -11.69
CA PRO A 73 0.33 -1.49 -10.45
C PRO A 73 -0.21 -2.79 -9.86
N ARG A 74 0.71 -3.66 -9.41
CA ARG A 74 0.35 -4.91 -8.71
C ARG A 74 0.81 -4.87 -7.27
N LEU A 75 0.06 -5.55 -6.41
CA LEU A 75 0.43 -5.75 -5.02
C LEU A 75 1.14 -7.08 -4.86
N LEU A 76 2.20 -7.10 -4.05
CA LEU A 76 2.88 -8.31 -3.61
C LEU A 76 2.75 -8.42 -2.09
N ALA A 77 2.30 -9.56 -1.58
CA ALA A 77 2.15 -9.82 -0.15
C ALA A 77 2.95 -11.05 0.27
N ALA A 78 3.89 -10.87 1.19
CA ALA A 78 4.64 -11.96 1.81
C ALA A 78 3.80 -12.59 2.92
N GLY A 79 3.05 -13.63 2.58
CA GLY A 79 2.16 -14.35 3.48
C GLY A 79 2.79 -15.64 4.00
N ASP A 80 2.64 -15.91 5.29
CA ASP A 80 3.03 -17.16 5.94
C ASP A 80 1.78 -17.94 6.35
N SER A 81 1.62 -19.12 5.74
CA SER A 81 0.53 -20.06 5.99
C SER A 81 1.00 -21.17 6.93
N ALA A 82 0.21 -21.46 7.97
CA ALA A 82 0.49 -22.59 8.86
C ALA A 82 0.45 -23.96 8.15
N HIS A 83 -0.23 -24.08 7.01
CA HIS A 83 -0.40 -25.35 6.29
C HIS A 83 0.53 -25.50 5.10
N TRP A 84 0.88 -24.38 4.45
CA TRP A 84 1.61 -24.38 3.17
C TRP A 84 2.95 -23.64 3.24
N GLY A 85 3.27 -23.05 4.38
CA GLY A 85 4.49 -22.28 4.59
C GLY A 85 4.46 -20.88 3.96
N PRO A 86 5.63 -20.22 3.88
CA PRO A 86 5.76 -18.86 3.34
C PRO A 86 5.59 -18.83 1.82
N SER A 87 4.89 -17.82 1.32
CA SER A 87 4.64 -17.59 -0.11
C SER A 87 4.45 -16.11 -0.42
N VAL A 88 4.71 -15.72 -1.66
CA VAL A 88 4.39 -14.38 -2.17
C VAL A 88 3.14 -14.46 -3.01
N PHE A 89 2.08 -13.80 -2.56
CA PHE A 89 0.84 -13.65 -3.31
C PHE A 89 0.87 -12.36 -4.12
N HIS A 90 0.19 -12.35 -5.27
CA HIS A 90 0.06 -11.16 -6.09
C HIS A 90 -1.38 -10.96 -6.59
N SER A 91 -1.73 -9.71 -6.89
CA SER A 91 -2.99 -9.31 -7.55
C SER A 91 -3.02 -9.67 -9.03
#